data_AF-A0A945SIX8-F1
#
_entry.id   AF-A0A945SIX8-F1
#
_cell.length_a   1.000
_cell.length_b   1.000
_cell.length_c   1.000
_cell.angle_alpha   90.00
_cell.angle_beta   90.00
_cell.angle_gamma   90.00
#
_symmetry.space_group_name_H-M   'P 1'
#
loop_
_entity.id
_entity.type
_entity.pdbx_description
1 polymer ?
#
loop_
_entity_poly.entity_id
_entity_poly.type
_entity_poly.pdbx_seq_one_letter_code
_entity_poly.pdbx_strand_id
1 'polypeptide(L)'
;MNTVLWIFQGILTFMFLMVGTMKLMQPKEKMADKMGWVEDFSQGQIRVIGILEVLGALGLVLPMLTGILPILTPLAALGLVFIMLGAFST
;
A
#
# COMPACT_ATOMS: atom_id res chain seq x y z
N MET A 1 23.10 5.54 10.31
CA MET A 1 21.80 4.85 10.17
C MET A 1 20.73 5.82 10.65
N ASN A 2 19.88 6.35 9.75
CA ASN A 2 18.90 7.37 10.13
C ASN A 2 17.72 6.69 10.85
N THR A 3 17.80 6.61 12.18
CA THR A 3 16.76 6.02 13.04
C THR A 3 15.37 6.59 12.74
N VAL A 4 15.31 7.90 12.44
CA VAL A 4 14.06 8.59 12.04
C VAL A 4 13.45 7.97 10.79
N LEU A 5 14.24 7.75 9.73
CA LEU A 5 13.74 7.14 8.49
C LEU A 5 13.22 5.73 8.75
N TRP A 6 13.94 4.94 9.54
CA TRP A 6 13.55 3.58 9.92
C TRP A 6 12.21 3.52 10.65
N ILE A 7 11.96 4.47 11.57
CA ILE A 7 10.68 4.58 12.28
C ILE A 7 9.55 4.89 11.30
N PHE A 8 9.71 5.90 10.45
CA PHE A 8 8.68 6.25 9.46
C PHE A 8 8.43 5.11 8.47
N GLN A 9 9.48 4.43 7.99
CA GLN A 9 9.36 3.30 7.09
C GLN A 9 8.65 2.12 7.74
N GLY A 10 8.96 1.82 9.01
CA GLY A 10 8.31 0.76 9.76
C GLY A 10 6.81 1.02 9.92
N ILE A 11 6.45 2.25 10.29
CA ILE A 11 5.05 2.67 10.43
C ILE A 11 4.32 2.57 9.07
N LEU A 12 4.89 3.16 8.01
CA LEU A 12 4.30 3.13 6.67
C LEU A 12 4.11 1.71 6.16
N THR A 13 5.14 0.87 6.30
CA THR A 13 5.10 -0.54 5.92
C THR A 13 3.93 -1.24 6.61
N PHE A 14 3.82 -1.08 7.93
CA PHE A 14 2.78 -1.74 8.71
C PHE A 14 1.37 -1.25 8.32
N MET A 15 1.20 0.06 8.13
CA MET A 15 -0.07 0.65 7.70
C MET A 15 -0.50 0.12 6.32
N PHE A 16 0.40 0.15 5.33
CA PHE A 16 0.08 -0.30 3.98
C PHE A 16 -0.13 -1.81 3.89
N LEU A 17 0.59 -2.61 4.69
CA LEU A 17 0.32 -4.05 4.83
C LEU A 17 -1.09 -4.30 5.38
N MET A 18 -1.47 -3.59 6.44
CA MET A 18 -2.79 -3.76 7.06
C MET A 18 -3.91 -3.31 6.09
N VAL A 19 -3.76 -2.16 5.45
CA VAL A 19 -4.77 -1.65 4.49
C VAL A 19 -4.86 -2.55 3.25
N GLY A 20 -3.72 -2.94 2.67
CA GLY A 20 -3.70 -3.79 1.48
C GLY A 20 -4.27 -5.18 1.74
N THR A 21 -3.98 -5.78 2.91
CA THR A 21 -4.59 -7.06 3.31
C THR A 21 -6.08 -6.93 3.59
N MET A 22 -6.55 -5.82 4.18
CA MET A 22 -7.98 -5.56 4.31
C MET A 22 -8.67 -5.46 2.94
N LYS A 23 -8.06 -4.77 1.96
CA LYS A 23 -8.58 -4.70 0.56
C LYS A 23 -8.63 -6.04 -0.15
N LEU A 24 -7.74 -6.97 0.22
CA LEU A 24 -7.76 -8.34 -0.29
C LEU A 24 -8.88 -9.19 0.33
N MET A 25 -9.12 -9.03 1.65
CA MET A 25 -9.98 -9.91 2.42
C MET A 25 -11.44 -9.43 2.54
N GLN A 26 -11.71 -8.12 2.50
CA GLN A 26 -13.06 -7.61 2.72
C GLN A 26 -13.89 -7.52 1.42
N PRO A 27 -15.21 -7.85 1.48
CA PRO A 27 -16.14 -7.61 0.39
C PRO A 27 -16.36 -6.11 0.13
N LYS A 28 -16.62 -5.72 -1.12
CA LYS A 28 -16.88 -4.33 -1.52
C LYS A 28 -17.95 -3.67 -0.65
N GLU A 29 -19.00 -4.40 -0.29
CA GLU A 29 -20.13 -3.88 0.48
C GLU A 29 -19.71 -3.36 1.85
N LYS A 30 -18.75 -4.03 2.51
CA LYS A 30 -18.22 -3.58 3.82
C LYS A 30 -17.27 -2.39 3.70
N MET A 31 -16.75 -2.16 2.49
CA MET A 31 -15.78 -1.11 2.19
C MET A 31 -16.47 0.15 1.67
N ALA A 32 -17.58 0.00 0.93
CA ALA A 32 -18.38 1.11 0.40
C ALA A 32 -18.87 2.06 1.51
N ASP A 33 -19.26 1.51 2.67
CA ASP A 33 -19.65 2.32 3.86
C ASP A 33 -18.54 3.23 4.39
N LYS A 34 -17.28 2.89 4.11
CA LYS A 34 -16.10 3.61 4.64
C LYS A 34 -15.29 4.33 3.56
N MET A 35 -15.48 3.95 2.30
CA MET A 35 -14.66 4.38 1.17
C MET A 35 -15.58 4.55 -0.04
N GLY A 36 -16.07 5.77 -0.28
CA GLY A 36 -17.00 6.06 -1.40
C GLY A 36 -16.46 5.65 -2.77
N TRP A 37 -15.14 5.80 -3.00
CA TRP A 37 -14.49 5.39 -4.25
C TRP A 37 -14.62 3.89 -4.57
N VAL A 38 -14.88 3.04 -3.57
CA VAL A 38 -15.02 1.58 -3.78
C VAL A 38 -16.25 1.24 -4.64
N GLU A 39 -17.24 2.13 -4.72
CA GLU A 39 -18.41 1.91 -5.59
C GLU A 39 -18.07 2.02 -7.08
N ASP A 40 -17.10 2.86 -7.42
CA ASP A 40 -16.67 3.12 -8.80
C ASP A 40 -15.76 2.02 -9.37
N PHE A 41 -15.20 1.17 -8.50
CA PHE A 41 -14.31 0.08 -8.89
C PHE A 41 -14.93 -1.30 -8.66
N SER A 42 -14.59 -2.25 -9.53
CA SER A 42 -14.96 -3.65 -9.33
C SER A 42 -14.20 -4.29 -8.16
N GLN A 43 -14.78 -5.31 -7.52
CA GLN A 43 -14.11 -6.09 -6.46
C GLN A 43 -12.76 -6.66 -6.92
N GLY A 44 -12.63 -7.00 -8.20
CA GLY A 44 -11.38 -7.44 -8.81
C GLY A 44 -10.31 -6.34 -8.82
N GLN A 45 -10.67 -5.12 -9.23
CA GLN A 45 -9.75 -3.98 -9.21
C GLN A 45 -9.31 -3.63 -7.79
N ILE A 46 -10.22 -3.65 -6.81
CA ILE A 46 -9.89 -3.40 -5.39
C ILE A 46 -8.89 -4.43 -4.86
N ARG A 47 -9.06 -5.71 -5.24
CA ARG A 47 -8.08 -6.75 -4.90
C ARG A 47 -6.72 -6.51 -5.56
N VAL A 48 -6.68 -6.10 -6.83
CA VAL A 48 -5.42 -5.75 -7.51
C VAL A 48 -4.74 -4.60 -6.78
N ILE A 49 -5.48 -3.56 -6.39
CA ILE A 49 -4.96 -2.44 -5.58
C ILE A 49 -4.40 -2.96 -4.25
N GLY A 50 -5.13 -3.83 -3.55
CA GLY A 50 -4.65 -4.44 -2.29
C GLY A 50 -3.37 -5.25 -2.47
N ILE A 51 -3.22 -6.01 -3.56
CA ILE A 51 -1.97 -6.73 -3.89
C ILE A 51 -0.83 -5.72 -4.09
N LEU A 52 -1.06 -4.66 -4.84
CA LEU A 52 -0.03 -3.64 -5.10
C LEU A 52 0.37 -2.89 -3.83
N GLU A 53 -0.57 -2.61 -2.92
CA GLU A 53 -0.27 -2.01 -1.61
C GLU A 53 0.59 -2.92 -0.73
N VAL A 54 0.27 -4.23 -0.68
CA VAL A 54 1.09 -5.21 0.05
C VAL A 54 2.48 -5.33 -0.57
N LEU A 55 2.58 -5.41 -1.90
CA LEU A 55 3.87 -5.44 -2.59
C LEU A 55 4.68 -4.16 -2.36
N GLY A 56 4.02 -2.99 -2.35
CA GLY A 56 4.64 -1.70 -2.03
C GLY A 56 5.14 -1.65 -0.58
N ALA A 57 4.37 -2.14 0.38
CA ALA A 57 4.79 -2.26 1.77
C ALA A 57 6.00 -3.19 1.93
N LEU A 58 5.99 -4.34 1.24
CA LEU A 58 7.13 -5.25 1.22
C LEU A 58 8.37 -4.59 0.58
N GLY A 59 8.18 -3.85 -0.52
CA GLY A 59 9.24 -3.10 -1.20
C GLY A 59 9.80 -1.93 -0.38
N LEU A 60 9.05 -1.40 0.59
CA LEU A 60 9.54 -0.41 1.55
C LEU A 60 10.48 -1.02 2.60
N VAL A 61 10.23 -2.26 3.06
CA VAL A 61 10.95 -2.84 4.20
C VAL A 61 12.05 -3.84 3.80
N LEU A 62 11.83 -4.63 2.73
CA LEU A 62 12.77 -5.67 2.29
C LEU A 62 14.15 -5.13 1.88
N PRO A 63 14.28 -4.06 1.08
CA PRO A 63 15.60 -3.56 0.66
C PRO A 63 16.40 -3.00 1.84
N MET A 64 15.70 -2.47 2.84
CA MET A 64 16.29 -1.92 4.05
C MET A 64 16.76 -3.02 5.01
N LEU A 65 16.03 -4.14 5.10
CA LEU A 65 16.39 -5.30 5.90
C LEU A 65 17.50 -6.16 5.26
N THR A 66 17.44 -6.33 3.93
CA THR A 66 18.35 -7.23 3.19
C THR A 66 19.58 -6.51 2.63
N GLY A 67 19.53 -5.17 2.50
CA GLY A 67 20.56 -4.38 1.82
C GLY A 67 20.58 -4.57 0.30
N ILE A 68 19.66 -5.34 -0.28
CA ILE A 68 19.62 -5.68 -1.69
C ILE A 68 18.77 -4.64 -2.43
N LEU A 69 19.35 -4.01 -3.46
CA LEU A 69 18.71 -3.00 -4.31
C LEU A 69 17.92 -1.92 -3.52
N PRO A 70 18.60 -1.03 -2.77
CA PRO A 70 17.95 0.02 -1.97
C PRO A 70 17.00 0.93 -2.76
N ILE A 71 17.20 1.01 -4.09
CA ILE A 71 16.35 1.75 -5.03
C ILE A 71 14.91 1.21 -5.13
N LEU A 72 14.64 -0.02 -4.69
CA LEU A 72 13.26 -0.53 -4.60
C LEU A 72 12.43 0.26 -3.58
N THR A 73 13.06 0.82 -2.54
CA THR A 73 12.36 1.60 -1.50
C THR A 73 11.68 2.85 -2.08
N PRO A 74 12.41 3.77 -2.76
CA PRO A 74 11.76 4.94 -3.38
C PRO A 74 10.81 4.55 -4.51
N LEU A 75 11.08 3.46 -5.25
CA LEU A 75 10.18 2.99 -6.30
C LEU A 75 8.84 2.48 -5.74
N ALA A 76 8.89 1.72 -4.65
CA ALA A 76 7.71 1.26 -3.92
C ALA A 76 6.92 2.43 -3.33
N ALA A 77 7.62 3.41 -2.75
CA ALA A 77 6.99 4.64 -2.24
C ALA A 77 6.26 5.40 -3.36
N LEU A 78 6.87 5.55 -4.54
CA LEU A 78 6.23 6.17 -5.70
C LEU A 78 4.99 5.40 -6.16
N GLY A 79 5.07 4.06 -6.22
CA GLY A 79 3.93 3.22 -6.56
C GLY A 79 2.74 3.40 -5.60
N LEU A 80 3.01 3.46 -4.29
CA LEU A 80 2.00 3.74 -3.27
C LEU A 80 1.39 5.15 -3.41
N VAL A 81 2.20 6.15 -3.75
CA VAL A 81 1.71 7.51 -4.04
C VAL A 81 0.77 7.51 -5.23
N PHE A 82 1.09 6.81 -6.32
CA PHE A 82 0.19 6.72 -7.48
C PHE A 82 -1.14 6.04 -7.15
N ILE A 83 -1.12 4.99 -6.32
CA ILE A 83 -2.36 4.33 -5.85
C ILE A 83 -3.22 5.31 -5.04
N MET A 84 -2.60 6.06 -4.13
CA MET A 84 -3.30 7.05 -3.31
C MET A 84 -3.86 8.21 -4.14
N LEU A 85 -3.11 8.68 -5.14
CA LEU A 85 -3.60 9.70 -6.08
C LEU A 85 -4.80 9.20 -6.89
N GLY A 86 -4.75 7.95 -7.37
CA GLY A 86 -5.88 7.33 -8.05
C GLY A 86 -7.11 7.26 -7.15
N ALA A 87 -6.94 6.82 -5.90
CA ALA A 87 -8.01 6.75 -4.91
C ALA A 87 -8.56 8.13 -4.48
N PHE A 88 -7.78 9.20 -4.60
CA PHE A 88 -8.22 10.57 -4.30
C PHE A 88 -8.96 11.22 -5.48
N SER A 89 -8.65 10.81 -6.71
CA SER A 89 -9.22 11.38 -7.94
C SER A 89 -10.58 10.79 -8.35
N THR A 90 -11.11 9.85 -7.57
CA THR A 90 -12.42 9.19 -7.76
C THR A 90 -13.31 9.53 -6.56
#